data_AF-A0A7Z9S416-F1
#
_entry.id   AF-A0A7Z9S416-F1
#
_cell.length_a   1.000
_cell.length_b   1.000
_cell.length_c   1.000
_cell.angle_alpha   90.00
_cell.angle_beta   90.00
_cell.angle_gamma   90.00
#
_symmetry.space_group_name_H-M   'P 1'
#
loop_
_entity.id
_entity.type
_entity.pdbx_description
1 polymer ?
#
loop_
_entity_poly.entity_id
_entity_poly.type
_entity_poly.pdbx_seq_one_letter_code
_entity_poly.pdbx_strand_id
1 'polypeptide(L)'
;MDWVDAVSTRLSAMEDVRVLTRTSAFGYYDHNMITAVERVQDHVPKSDPFLPRQRLWSIRAKRVVLATGAVEQPIAFPENDRPGVMLAGAARTYINEYGVLPGRMAVLQTNNDNAYRSAIDLLDAGARVTAVLDVRDHVDGHLPNQVRDRGVPILQGYGVVETKGYFAIRQVLARPLVGGPVRRYDCDLLCVSGGWAPQVHLHSQSGGKVVFDAEKGCFLPSEARQNCVSIGSAAGLFTLKDCLKGANGDDVPEQAIKPTWSLPNAPGRHGKRFVDFQDDVTAEDVALAHREGYVSVEHLKRYTTLGMGTDQGKTSNVTGLAIMAKLKGQNIPAVGTTKFRPPYTAVSMGAMAGRAVGHHFQPLRRSPMDNWHHDNGCKWVDAGLWRRPHFYTRPGEDVNSAALREGRTVRAGVGIVDVSTLGKIDIQGPDAAELLNRIYVNGWKKLAVGKARYGVMLREDGMAYDDGTTSRLSENHFIMTTTTANAGPVLAKL
;
A
#
# COMPACT_ATOMS: atom_id res chain seq x y z
N MET A 1 6.10 -22.33 20.95
CA MET A 1 5.90 -22.20 19.49
C MET A 1 5.17 -23.40 18.90
N ASP A 2 5.16 -24.54 19.58
CA ASP A 2 4.61 -25.83 19.14
C ASP A 2 3.20 -25.78 18.52
N TRP A 3 2.29 -24.98 19.10
CA TRP A 3 0.94 -24.82 18.53
C TRP A 3 0.96 -24.17 17.14
N VAL A 4 1.79 -23.13 16.95
CA VAL A 4 1.93 -22.44 15.65
C VAL A 4 2.54 -23.37 14.61
N ASP A 5 3.54 -24.16 14.99
CA ASP A 5 4.18 -25.14 14.10
C ASP A 5 3.21 -26.25 13.71
N ALA A 6 2.43 -26.76 14.67
CA ALA A 6 1.40 -27.77 14.42
C ALA A 6 0.31 -27.24 13.47
N VAL A 7 -0.17 -26.01 13.68
CA VAL A 7 -1.17 -25.39 12.79
C VAL A 7 -0.58 -25.12 11.41
N SER A 8 0.64 -24.59 11.32
CA SER A 8 1.29 -24.28 10.05
C SER A 8 1.58 -25.53 9.22
N THR A 9 2.01 -26.61 9.88
CA THR A 9 2.20 -27.93 9.25
C THR A 9 0.88 -28.47 8.72
N ARG A 10 -0.18 -28.42 9.54
CA ARG A 10 -1.52 -28.86 9.14
C ARG A 10 -2.07 -28.06 7.95
N LEU A 11 -1.91 -26.74 7.95
CA LEU A 11 -2.34 -25.88 6.85
C LEU A 11 -1.54 -26.16 5.57
N SER A 12 -0.24 -26.39 5.68
CA SER A 12 0.63 -26.66 4.52
C SER A 12 0.36 -28.04 3.89
N ALA A 13 -0.23 -28.97 4.65
CA ALA A 13 -0.59 -30.30 4.17
C ALA A 13 -1.96 -30.37 3.47
N MET A 14 -2.76 -29.29 3.51
CA MET A 14 -4.08 -29.25 2.87
C MET A 14 -3.96 -28.87 1.39
N GLU A 15 -4.50 -29.69 0.48
CA GLU A 15 -4.41 -29.47 -0.98
C GLU A 15 -5.06 -28.15 -1.42
N ASP A 16 -6.15 -27.74 -0.76
CA ASP A 16 -6.91 -26.53 -1.07
C ASP A 16 -6.44 -25.28 -0.31
N VAL A 17 -5.32 -25.36 0.43
CA VAL A 17 -4.77 -24.24 1.20
C VAL A 17 -3.42 -23.83 0.64
N ARG A 18 -3.29 -22.53 0.35
CA ARG A 18 -2.02 -21.94 -0.02
C ARG A 18 -1.51 -21.00 1.06
N VAL A 19 -0.39 -21.37 1.67
CA VAL A 19 0.31 -20.52 2.64
C VAL A 19 1.39 -19.71 1.91
N LEU A 20 1.28 -18.38 1.99
CA LEU A 20 2.25 -17.45 1.40
C LEU A 20 2.93 -16.65 2.51
N THR A 21 4.10 -17.10 2.96
CA THR A 21 4.92 -16.34 3.91
C THR A 21 5.66 -15.22 3.19
N ARG A 22 6.20 -14.25 3.95
CA ARG A 22 6.91 -13.07 3.41
C ARG A 22 6.12 -12.30 2.34
N THR A 23 4.80 -12.37 2.42
CA THR A 23 3.85 -11.80 1.46
C THR A 23 3.01 -10.73 2.13
N SER A 24 3.03 -9.52 1.57
CA SER A 24 2.29 -8.38 2.10
C SER A 24 1.09 -8.08 1.21
N ALA A 25 -0.12 -8.32 1.72
CA ALA A 25 -1.34 -7.77 1.12
C ALA A 25 -1.31 -6.25 1.28
N PHE A 26 -1.19 -5.52 0.17
CA PHE A 26 -0.97 -4.08 0.18
C PHE A 26 -2.19 -3.29 -0.28
N GLY A 27 -3.11 -3.91 -1.04
CA GLY A 27 -4.30 -3.27 -1.57
C GLY A 27 -5.54 -4.15 -1.46
N TYR A 28 -6.67 -3.54 -1.12
CA TYR A 28 -8.01 -4.15 -1.17
C TYR A 28 -8.92 -3.27 -2.03
N TYR A 29 -9.37 -3.79 -3.18
CA TYR A 29 -10.24 -3.11 -4.15
C TYR A 29 -11.62 -3.77 -4.27
N ASP A 30 -12.45 -3.26 -5.18
CA ASP A 30 -13.81 -3.74 -5.42
C ASP A 30 -13.90 -5.23 -5.77
N HIS A 31 -15.04 -5.83 -5.42
CA HIS A 31 -15.40 -7.23 -5.59
C HIS A 31 -14.42 -8.22 -4.93
N ASN A 32 -13.87 -7.88 -3.77
CA ASN A 32 -12.87 -8.71 -3.06
C ASN A 32 -11.62 -9.02 -3.91
N MET A 33 -11.08 -8.00 -4.61
CA MET A 33 -9.74 -8.09 -5.20
C MET A 33 -8.71 -7.64 -4.17
N ILE A 34 -7.79 -8.53 -3.82
CA ILE A 34 -6.63 -8.23 -2.99
C ILE A 34 -5.40 -8.25 -3.88
N THR A 35 -4.56 -7.23 -3.78
CA THR A 35 -3.22 -7.28 -4.33
C THR A 35 -2.20 -7.51 -3.23
N ALA A 36 -1.28 -8.43 -3.46
CA ALA A 36 -0.21 -8.74 -2.53
C ALA A 36 1.14 -8.85 -3.24
N VAL A 37 2.21 -8.55 -2.53
CA VAL A 37 3.58 -8.75 -3.03
C VAL A 37 4.28 -9.79 -2.17
N GLU A 38 4.73 -10.87 -2.80
CA GLU A 38 5.54 -11.93 -2.21
C GLU A 38 7.02 -11.62 -2.45
N ARG A 39 7.82 -11.63 -1.37
CA ARG A 39 9.28 -11.51 -1.44
C ARG A 39 9.91 -12.89 -1.64
N VAL A 40 9.95 -13.32 -2.90
CA VAL A 40 10.39 -14.67 -3.30
C VAL A 40 11.88 -14.88 -3.02
N GLN A 41 12.73 -13.90 -3.39
CA GLN A 41 14.19 -14.05 -3.32
C GLN A 41 14.91 -12.93 -2.58
N ASP A 42 14.22 -11.95 -1.98
CA ASP A 42 14.89 -10.88 -1.21
C ASP A 42 15.68 -11.40 0.01
N HIS A 43 15.37 -12.61 0.50
CA HIS A 43 15.96 -13.21 1.69
C HIS A 43 16.96 -14.33 1.37
N VAL A 44 17.12 -14.72 0.11
CA VAL A 44 18.04 -15.80 -0.26
C VAL A 44 19.43 -15.23 -0.59
N PRO A 45 20.53 -15.85 -0.12
CA PRO A 45 21.87 -15.33 -0.37
C PRO A 45 22.27 -15.33 -1.86
N LYS A 46 21.76 -16.29 -2.63
CA LYS A 46 22.02 -16.45 -4.07
C LYS A 46 20.70 -16.62 -4.81
N SER A 47 20.41 -15.68 -5.70
CA SER A 47 19.18 -15.70 -6.50
C SER A 47 19.26 -16.72 -7.65
N ASP A 48 18.17 -17.43 -7.88
CA ASP A 48 17.91 -18.22 -9.07
C ASP A 48 17.49 -17.30 -10.24
N PRO A 49 18.17 -17.35 -11.40
CA PRO A 49 17.84 -16.53 -12.57
C PRO A 49 16.47 -16.85 -13.20
N PHE A 50 15.88 -18.01 -12.91
CA PHE A 50 14.59 -18.44 -13.45
C PHE A 50 13.40 -18.10 -12.55
N LEU A 51 13.66 -17.57 -11.35
CA LEU A 51 12.62 -17.10 -10.43
C LEU A 51 12.60 -15.57 -10.37
N PRO A 52 11.43 -14.94 -10.14
CA PRO A 52 11.38 -13.50 -9.92
C PRO A 52 11.97 -13.14 -8.55
N ARG A 53 12.48 -11.92 -8.38
CA ARG A 53 12.85 -11.39 -7.06
C ARG A 53 11.61 -11.25 -6.16
N GLN A 54 10.54 -10.66 -6.72
CA GLN A 54 9.26 -10.40 -6.08
C GLN A 54 8.12 -10.82 -7.02
N ARG A 55 7.02 -11.33 -6.46
CA ARG A 55 5.84 -11.74 -7.22
C ARG A 55 4.62 -10.91 -6.80
N LEU A 56 3.98 -10.27 -7.79
CA LEU A 56 2.68 -9.62 -7.60
C LEU A 56 1.56 -10.67 -7.72
N TRP A 57 0.71 -10.71 -6.70
CA TRP A 57 -0.49 -11.54 -6.62
C TRP A 57 -1.73 -10.68 -6.81
N SER A 58 -2.63 -11.11 -7.69
CA SER A 58 -3.99 -10.57 -7.83
C SER A 58 -4.98 -11.66 -7.41
N ILE A 59 -5.60 -11.49 -6.25
CA ILE A 59 -6.40 -12.52 -5.59
C ILE A 59 -7.87 -12.06 -5.57
N ARG A 60 -8.73 -12.74 -6.31
CA ARG A 60 -10.19 -12.56 -6.24
C ARG A 60 -10.76 -13.57 -5.24
N ALA A 61 -11.25 -13.10 -4.10
CA ALA A 61 -11.75 -13.96 -3.03
C ALA A 61 -13.28 -13.91 -2.89
N LYS A 62 -13.94 -15.03 -2.59
CA LYS A 62 -15.39 -15.01 -2.26
C LYS A 62 -15.65 -14.36 -0.90
N ARG A 63 -14.73 -14.52 0.05
CA ARG A 63 -14.76 -13.95 1.41
C ARG A 63 -13.35 -13.63 1.86
N VAL A 64 -13.19 -12.56 2.64
CA VAL A 64 -11.90 -12.12 3.17
C VAL A 64 -11.93 -12.08 4.69
N VAL A 65 -10.90 -12.59 5.35
CA VAL A 65 -10.72 -12.48 6.81
C VAL A 65 -9.49 -11.62 7.08
N LEU A 66 -9.69 -10.48 7.72
CA LEU A 66 -8.65 -9.51 8.06
C LEU A 66 -8.15 -9.77 9.48
N ALA A 67 -7.05 -10.51 9.59
CA ALA A 67 -6.36 -10.80 10.84
C ALA A 67 -5.03 -10.01 10.92
N THR A 68 -5.07 -8.72 10.61
CA THR A 68 -3.88 -7.86 10.40
C THR A 68 -3.21 -7.38 11.70
N GLY A 69 -3.73 -7.77 12.86
CA GLY A 69 -3.19 -7.39 14.16
C GLY A 69 -3.36 -5.91 14.52
N ALA A 70 -2.55 -5.45 15.46
CA ALA A 70 -2.48 -4.07 15.91
C ALA A 70 -1.00 -3.66 16.11
N VAL A 71 -0.69 -2.38 15.92
CA VAL A 71 0.64 -1.80 16.15
C VAL A 71 0.63 -1.08 17.50
N GLU A 72 1.68 -1.24 18.30
CA GLU A 72 1.80 -0.52 19.57
C GLU A 72 2.02 0.97 19.32
N GLN A 73 1.32 1.81 20.08
CA GLN A 73 1.39 3.26 19.95
C GLN A 73 2.46 3.84 20.88
N PRO A 74 3.22 4.86 20.44
CA PRO A 74 4.07 5.62 21.34
C PRO A 74 3.25 6.60 22.20
N ILE A 75 3.91 7.26 23.15
CA ILE A 75 3.39 8.42 23.88
C ILE A 75 4.33 9.60 23.59
N ALA A 76 3.80 10.78 23.25
CA ALA A 76 4.63 11.96 23.02
C ALA A 76 5.09 12.58 24.34
N PHE A 77 6.38 12.61 24.61
CA PHE A 77 6.96 13.23 25.81
C PHE A 77 8.29 13.90 25.48
N PRO A 78 8.83 14.76 26.37
CA PRO A 78 9.98 15.60 26.01
C PRO A 78 11.23 14.76 25.72
N GLU A 79 11.81 14.97 24.55
CA GLU A 79 12.99 14.27 24.01
C GLU A 79 12.78 12.74 23.91
N ASN A 80 11.65 12.33 23.34
CA ASN A 80 11.25 10.93 23.16
C ASN A 80 11.84 10.24 21.92
N ASP A 81 12.67 10.92 21.14
CA ASP A 81 13.31 10.42 19.90
C ASP A 81 14.71 9.84 20.12
N ARG A 82 15.27 9.96 21.34
CA ARG A 82 16.65 9.56 21.63
C ARG A 82 16.89 8.06 21.35
N PRO A 83 18.06 7.67 20.81
CA PRO A 83 18.47 6.28 20.76
C PRO A 83 18.42 5.62 22.15
N GLY A 84 17.78 4.45 22.23
CA GLY A 84 17.46 3.76 23.48
C GLY A 84 16.02 4.00 23.96
N VAL A 85 15.26 4.91 23.36
CA VAL A 85 13.79 4.94 23.48
C VAL A 85 13.19 4.00 22.44
N MET A 86 12.34 3.08 22.86
CA MET A 86 11.65 2.15 21.95
C MET A 86 10.29 1.69 22.48
N LEU A 87 9.45 1.19 21.60
CA LEU A 87 8.18 0.58 21.96
C LEU A 87 8.43 -0.65 22.87
N ALA A 88 7.62 -0.81 23.92
CA ALA A 88 7.80 -1.87 24.91
C ALA A 88 7.66 -3.28 24.29
N GLY A 89 6.72 -3.45 23.35
CA GLY A 89 6.55 -4.66 22.56
C GLY A 89 7.72 -4.91 21.59
N ALA A 90 8.36 -3.86 21.08
CA ALA A 90 9.57 -4.00 20.25
C ALA A 90 10.75 -4.51 21.08
N ALA A 91 10.97 -3.95 22.28
CA ALA A 91 11.97 -4.44 23.22
C ALA A 91 11.75 -5.93 23.56
N ARG A 92 10.49 -6.30 23.84
CA ARG A 92 10.10 -7.70 24.08
C ARG A 92 10.36 -8.61 22.87
N THR A 93 10.12 -8.12 21.67
CA THR A 93 10.40 -8.86 20.43
C THR A 93 11.89 -9.11 20.26
N TYR A 94 12.75 -8.11 20.54
CA TYR A 94 14.22 -8.30 20.52
C TYR A 94 14.67 -9.42 21.45
N ILE A 95 14.12 -9.47 22.65
CA ILE A 95 14.46 -10.50 23.64
C ILE A 95 13.99 -11.88 23.17
N ASN A 96 12.68 -12.01 22.89
CA ASN A 96 12.06 -13.32 22.72
C ASN A 96 12.29 -13.94 21.33
N GLU A 97 12.32 -13.12 20.26
CA GLU A 97 12.45 -13.62 18.89
C GLU A 97 13.90 -13.62 18.42
N TYR A 98 14.67 -12.59 18.80
CA TYR A 98 16.03 -12.39 18.30
C TYR A 98 17.12 -12.73 19.32
N GLY A 99 16.79 -13.01 20.59
CA GLY A 99 17.78 -13.29 21.64
C GLY A 99 18.70 -12.10 21.94
N VAL A 100 18.22 -10.88 21.67
CA VAL A 100 18.99 -9.63 21.82
C VAL A 100 18.44 -8.86 23.00
N LEU A 101 19.31 -8.54 23.96
CA LEU A 101 18.97 -7.63 25.05
C LEU A 101 19.11 -6.18 24.58
N PRO A 102 18.01 -5.40 24.44
CA PRO A 102 18.05 -4.06 23.86
C PRO A 102 18.71 -3.01 24.77
N GLY A 103 18.82 -3.29 26.07
CA GLY A 103 19.53 -2.46 27.05
C GLY A 103 19.61 -3.17 28.40
N ARG A 104 20.55 -2.76 29.25
CA ARG A 104 20.83 -3.43 30.54
C ARG A 104 20.11 -2.78 31.72
N MET A 105 19.75 -1.50 31.62
CA MET A 105 19.05 -0.74 32.64
C MET A 105 17.83 -0.06 32.02
N ALA A 106 16.66 -0.63 32.30
CA ALA A 106 15.42 -0.25 31.66
C ALA A 106 14.49 0.55 32.59
N VAL A 107 13.90 1.61 32.06
CA VAL A 107 12.69 2.25 32.61
C VAL A 107 11.54 1.95 31.67
N LEU A 108 10.34 1.76 32.21
CA LEU A 108 9.12 1.63 31.43
C LEU A 108 8.21 2.85 31.64
N GLN A 109 7.65 3.37 30.56
CA GLN A 109 6.55 4.34 30.57
C GLN A 109 5.32 3.68 29.96
N THR A 110 4.21 3.60 30.69
CA THR A 110 3.02 2.87 30.24
C THR A 110 1.71 3.55 30.61
N ASN A 111 0.65 3.18 29.90
CA ASN A 111 -0.74 3.47 30.23
C ASN A 111 -1.65 2.24 30.29
N ASN A 112 -1.06 1.05 30.17
CA ASN A 112 -1.75 -0.23 30.06
C ASN A 112 -0.86 -1.37 30.60
N ASP A 113 -1.43 -2.57 30.71
CA ASP A 113 -0.76 -3.72 31.31
C ASP A 113 0.30 -4.39 30.43
N ASN A 114 0.33 -4.10 29.13
CA ASN A 114 1.26 -4.78 28.21
C ASN A 114 2.73 -4.52 28.53
N ALA A 115 3.05 -3.32 29.01
CA ALA A 115 4.41 -2.98 29.43
C ALA A 115 4.93 -3.88 30.56
N TYR A 116 4.06 -4.37 31.45
CA TYR A 116 4.50 -5.26 32.54
C TYR A 116 4.99 -6.61 31.99
N ARG A 117 4.39 -7.12 30.92
CA ARG A 117 4.91 -8.30 30.21
C ARG A 117 6.33 -8.03 29.70
N SER A 118 6.56 -6.87 29.07
CA SER A 118 7.91 -6.48 28.62
C SER A 118 8.89 -6.29 29.79
N ALA A 119 8.44 -5.78 30.94
CA ALA A 119 9.26 -5.66 32.13
C ALA A 119 9.67 -7.03 32.68
N ILE A 120 8.73 -7.99 32.73
CA ILE A 120 8.99 -9.37 33.16
C ILE A 120 10.01 -10.02 32.24
N ASP A 121 9.82 -9.95 30.93
CA ASP A 121 10.74 -10.55 29.95
C ASP A 121 12.14 -9.90 30.00
N LEU A 122 12.22 -8.58 30.27
CA LEU A 122 13.49 -7.89 30.53
C LEU A 122 14.19 -8.42 31.79
N LEU A 123 13.45 -8.61 32.88
CA LEU A 123 13.98 -9.16 34.13
C LEU A 123 14.45 -10.61 33.95
N ASP A 124 13.66 -11.43 33.25
CA ASP A 124 13.99 -12.83 32.94
C ASP A 124 15.23 -12.94 32.04
N ALA A 125 15.42 -12.00 31.12
CA ALA A 125 16.63 -11.88 30.31
C ALA A 125 17.84 -11.28 31.06
N GLY A 126 17.70 -10.96 32.35
CA GLY A 126 18.79 -10.45 33.19
C GLY A 126 19.03 -8.94 33.10
N ALA A 127 18.15 -8.16 32.47
CA ALA A 127 18.21 -6.71 32.56
C ALA A 127 17.71 -6.22 33.92
N ARG A 128 18.20 -5.06 34.35
CA ARG A 128 17.72 -4.36 35.53
C ARG A 128 16.60 -3.41 35.13
N VAL A 129 15.37 -3.68 35.59
CA VAL A 129 14.28 -2.70 35.49
C VAL A 129 14.33 -1.76 36.70
N THR A 130 14.62 -0.48 36.48
CA THR A 130 14.80 0.50 37.55
C THR A 130 13.49 1.08 38.06
N ALA A 131 12.48 1.21 37.18
CA ALA A 131 11.14 1.67 37.53
C ALA A 131 10.13 1.39 36.41
N VAL A 132 8.87 1.19 36.79
CA VAL A 132 7.72 1.31 35.89
C VAL A 132 6.96 2.59 36.23
N LEU A 133 6.82 3.47 35.26
CA LEU A 133 6.08 4.73 35.32
C LEU A 133 4.73 4.50 34.64
N ASP A 134 3.67 4.41 35.45
CA ASP A 134 2.32 4.15 34.97
C ASP A 134 1.47 5.41 35.15
N VAL A 135 0.82 5.86 34.09
CA VAL A 135 -0.04 7.07 34.14
C VAL A 135 -1.39 6.81 34.82
N ARG A 136 -1.77 5.54 35.04
CA ARG A 136 -2.99 5.17 35.75
C ARG A 136 -2.86 5.48 37.22
N ASP A 137 -3.95 5.96 37.81
CA ASP A 137 -3.95 6.45 39.20
C ASP A 137 -3.96 5.29 40.21
N HIS A 138 -4.49 4.14 39.79
CA HIS A 138 -4.47 2.89 40.54
C HIS A 138 -4.05 1.74 39.62
N VAL A 139 -3.03 1.00 40.04
CA VAL A 139 -2.44 -0.12 39.32
C VAL A 139 -2.41 -1.32 40.24
N ASP A 140 -3.06 -2.39 39.83
CA ASP A 140 -3.08 -3.68 40.52
C ASP A 140 -3.28 -4.80 39.49
N GLY A 141 -3.28 -6.05 39.95
CA GLY A 141 -3.49 -7.22 39.11
C GLY A 141 -2.22 -8.05 38.96
N HIS A 142 -2.38 -9.15 38.22
CA HIS A 142 -1.37 -10.20 38.18
C HIS A 142 -0.02 -9.72 37.64
N LEU A 143 0.01 -9.02 36.50
CA LEU A 143 1.26 -8.58 35.89
C LEU A 143 1.99 -7.49 36.72
N PRO A 144 1.32 -6.42 37.20
CA PRO A 144 1.96 -5.48 38.12
C PRO A 144 2.49 -6.13 39.39
N ASN A 145 1.75 -7.09 39.99
CA ASN A 145 2.18 -7.76 41.21
C ASN A 145 3.42 -8.63 40.98
N GLN A 146 3.51 -9.36 39.88
CA GLN A 146 4.76 -10.07 39.52
C GLN A 146 5.97 -9.14 39.42
N VAL A 147 5.81 -7.94 38.88
CA VAL A 147 6.89 -6.95 38.78
C VAL A 147 7.26 -6.39 40.17
N ARG A 148 6.29 -6.17 41.06
CA ARG A 148 6.52 -5.77 42.46
C ARG A 148 7.27 -6.84 43.24
N ASP A 149 6.87 -8.10 43.09
CA ASP A 149 7.48 -9.24 43.79
C ASP A 149 8.96 -9.42 43.42
N ARG A 150 9.34 -8.96 42.22
CA ARG A 150 10.74 -8.89 41.76
C ARG A 150 11.47 -7.62 42.21
N GLY A 151 10.89 -6.84 43.11
CA GLY A 151 11.51 -5.67 43.74
C GLY A 151 11.55 -4.41 42.86
N VAL A 152 10.80 -4.37 41.76
CA VAL A 152 10.77 -3.20 40.86
C VAL A 152 9.74 -2.18 41.36
N PRO A 153 10.12 -0.91 41.56
CA PRO A 153 9.18 0.11 41.97
C PRO A 153 8.21 0.47 40.83
N ILE A 154 6.91 0.39 41.11
CA ILE A 154 5.84 0.88 40.22
C ILE A 154 5.33 2.21 40.75
N LEU A 155 5.51 3.26 39.94
CA LEU A 155 5.03 4.60 40.26
C LEU A 155 3.74 4.91 39.49
N GLN A 156 2.65 4.99 40.24
CA GLN A 156 1.29 5.19 39.74
C GLN A 156 0.99 6.69 39.60
N GLY A 157 0.30 7.09 38.53
CA GLY A 157 0.07 8.48 38.17
C GLY A 157 1.35 9.23 37.79
N TYR A 158 2.40 8.54 37.32
CA TYR A 158 3.68 9.16 36.91
C TYR A 158 3.83 9.22 35.39
N GLY A 159 4.50 10.27 34.94
CA GLY A 159 4.90 10.43 33.54
C GLY A 159 6.35 10.90 33.41
N VAL A 160 7.01 10.46 32.34
CA VAL A 160 8.28 11.05 31.86
C VAL A 160 8.05 12.50 31.46
N VAL A 161 8.94 13.38 31.92
CA VAL A 161 8.89 14.82 31.64
C VAL A 161 10.17 15.37 31.02
N GLU A 162 11.23 14.56 30.97
CA GLU A 162 12.49 14.86 30.28
C GLU A 162 13.33 13.59 30.16
N THR A 163 14.05 13.43 29.05
CA THR A 163 15.12 12.44 28.91
C THR A 163 16.46 13.14 28.72
N LYS A 164 17.53 12.53 29.25
CA LYS A 164 18.90 13.03 29.11
C LYS A 164 19.80 12.01 28.44
N GLY A 165 20.73 12.52 27.66
CA GLY A 165 21.67 11.72 26.86
C GLY A 165 22.24 12.56 25.73
N TYR A 166 23.38 12.16 25.19
CA TYR A 166 23.94 12.77 23.97
C TYR A 166 23.73 11.83 22.79
N PHE A 167 24.57 10.80 22.65
CA PHE A 167 24.41 9.78 21.60
C PHE A 167 23.32 8.73 21.87
N ALA A 168 22.95 8.53 23.13
CA ALA A 168 21.91 7.62 23.56
C ALA A 168 21.35 8.08 24.91
N ILE A 169 20.17 7.59 25.29
CA ILE A 169 19.58 7.85 26.59
C ILE A 169 20.51 7.35 27.72
N ARG A 170 20.59 8.15 28.78
CA ARG A 170 21.35 7.85 30.01
C ARG A 170 20.51 8.01 31.26
N GLN A 171 19.46 8.84 31.20
CA GLN A 171 18.63 9.13 32.36
C GLN A 171 17.22 9.57 31.92
N VAL A 172 16.23 9.18 32.72
CA VAL A 172 14.84 9.60 32.64
C VAL A 172 14.48 10.42 33.87
N LEU A 173 13.78 11.53 33.65
CA LEU A 173 13.17 12.34 34.69
C LEU A 173 11.66 12.12 34.64
N ALA A 174 11.08 11.75 35.78
CA ALA A 174 9.65 11.50 35.90
C ALA A 174 9.04 12.20 37.11
N ARG A 175 7.76 12.55 37.04
CA ARG A 175 7.03 13.16 38.15
C ARG A 175 5.58 12.69 38.19
N PRO A 176 4.88 12.88 39.32
CA PRO A 176 3.43 12.75 39.34
C PRO A 176 2.78 13.70 38.33
N LEU A 177 1.73 13.24 37.66
CA LEU A 177 0.96 14.03 36.71
C LEU A 177 0.21 15.16 37.41
N VAL A 178 -0.26 14.92 38.65
CA VAL A 178 -1.01 15.88 39.50
C VAL A 178 -0.09 16.80 40.32
N GLY A 179 1.17 16.97 39.91
CA GLY A 179 2.16 17.80 40.61
C GLY A 179 2.90 17.05 41.71
N GLY A 180 4.15 17.45 41.94
CA GLY A 180 5.07 16.78 42.85
C GLY A 180 6.53 16.86 42.38
N PRO A 181 7.47 16.33 43.16
CA PRO A 181 8.89 16.42 42.86
C PRO A 181 9.27 15.56 41.65
N VAL A 182 10.27 16.03 40.90
CA VAL A 182 10.90 15.26 39.83
C VAL A 182 11.84 14.23 40.43
N ARG A 183 11.70 12.97 40.00
CA ARG A 183 12.60 11.85 40.31
C ARG A 183 13.46 11.53 39.10
N ARG A 184 14.66 11.02 39.35
CA ARG A 184 15.66 10.67 38.32
C ARG A 184 15.92 9.17 38.33
N TYR A 185 16.01 8.58 37.15
CA TYR A 185 16.32 7.17 36.94
C TYR A 185 17.39 7.04 35.88
N ASP A 186 18.53 6.47 36.22
CA ASP A 186 19.57 6.16 35.23
C ASP A 186 19.15 4.93 34.41
N CYS A 187 19.27 5.03 33.09
CA CYS A 187 18.83 3.98 32.17
C CYS A 187 19.57 4.09 30.84
N ASP A 188 19.75 2.96 30.16
CA ASP A 188 20.19 2.89 28.76
C ASP A 188 19.04 2.48 27.83
N LEU A 189 17.88 2.14 28.39
CA LEU A 189 16.66 1.77 27.68
C LEU A 189 15.42 2.41 28.33
N LEU A 190 14.59 3.05 27.52
CA LEU A 190 13.24 3.48 27.90
C LEU A 190 12.21 2.80 27.00
N CYS A 191 11.46 1.87 27.58
CA CYS A 191 10.37 1.17 26.90
C CYS A 191 9.06 1.95 27.06
N VAL A 192 8.36 2.23 25.95
CA VAL A 192 7.14 3.02 25.94
C VAL A 192 5.96 2.18 25.46
N SER A 193 4.85 2.17 26.20
CA SER A 193 3.60 1.52 25.79
C SER A 193 2.43 2.49 25.91
N GLY A 194 1.95 2.97 24.77
CA GLY A 194 0.83 3.92 24.66
C GLY A 194 -0.52 3.27 24.32
N GLY A 195 -0.58 1.95 24.24
CA GLY A 195 -1.75 1.19 23.79
C GLY A 195 -1.57 0.64 22.38
N TRP A 196 -2.69 0.26 21.74
CA TRP A 196 -2.68 -0.47 20.47
C TRP A 196 -3.48 0.26 19.41
N ALA A 197 -2.98 0.30 18.18
CA ALA A 197 -3.68 0.79 17.00
C ALA A 197 -4.01 -0.40 16.08
N PRO A 198 -5.26 -0.88 16.04
CA PRO A 198 -5.69 -1.93 15.13
C PRO A 198 -5.41 -1.58 13.67
N GLN A 199 -4.91 -2.55 12.90
CA GLN A 199 -4.53 -2.32 11.51
C GLN A 199 -5.73 -2.38 10.57
N VAL A 200 -6.56 -1.34 10.63
CA VAL A 200 -7.81 -1.15 9.88
C VAL A 200 -7.61 -0.75 8.40
N HIS A 201 -6.37 -0.67 7.93
CA HIS A 201 -6.01 -0.20 6.59
C HIS A 201 -6.77 -0.93 5.48
N LEU A 202 -6.69 -2.26 5.42
CA LEU A 202 -7.37 -3.06 4.39
C LEU A 202 -8.91 -3.02 4.52
N HIS A 203 -9.43 -2.97 5.76
CA HIS A 203 -10.86 -2.79 6.00
C HIS A 203 -11.35 -1.46 5.41
N SER A 204 -10.64 -0.37 5.67
CA SER A 204 -10.97 0.94 5.13
C SER A 204 -10.80 1.04 3.61
N GLN A 205 -9.74 0.45 3.05
CA GLN A 205 -9.52 0.39 1.58
C GLN A 205 -10.67 -0.34 0.86
N SER A 206 -11.24 -1.38 1.48
CA SER A 206 -12.41 -2.08 0.95
C SER A 206 -13.70 -1.24 0.93
N GLY A 207 -13.66 -0.03 1.51
CA GLY A 207 -14.79 0.87 1.70
C GLY A 207 -15.50 0.70 3.04
N GLY A 208 -14.95 -0.10 3.96
CA GLY A 208 -15.47 -0.27 5.31
C GLY A 208 -15.29 0.98 6.17
N LYS A 209 -16.22 1.21 7.09
CA LYS A 209 -16.17 2.33 8.04
C LYS A 209 -15.27 2.00 9.23
N VAL A 210 -14.67 3.04 9.81
CA VAL A 210 -13.86 2.96 11.04
C VAL A 210 -14.42 3.93 12.07
N VAL A 211 -14.41 3.53 13.35
CA VAL A 211 -15.00 4.29 14.46
C VAL A 211 -13.99 4.36 15.59
N PHE A 212 -13.89 5.50 16.25
CA PHE A 212 -13.01 5.65 17.40
C PHE A 212 -13.66 5.08 18.66
N ASP A 213 -12.95 4.22 19.36
CA ASP A 213 -13.30 3.70 20.68
C ASP A 213 -12.52 4.49 21.73
N ALA A 214 -13.25 5.27 22.53
CA ALA A 214 -12.65 6.15 23.53
C ALA A 214 -12.10 5.41 24.75
N GLU A 215 -12.67 4.25 25.10
CA GLU A 215 -12.21 3.43 26.23
C GLU A 215 -10.89 2.74 25.88
N LYS A 216 -10.78 2.22 24.65
CA LYS A 216 -9.57 1.57 24.16
C LYS A 216 -8.53 2.54 23.58
N GLY A 217 -8.92 3.79 23.33
CA GLY A 217 -8.06 4.79 22.71
C GLY A 217 -7.57 4.36 21.33
N CYS A 218 -8.45 3.89 20.45
CA CYS A 218 -8.05 3.47 19.10
C CYS A 218 -9.20 3.47 18.10
N PHE A 219 -8.88 3.41 16.81
CA PHE A 219 -9.88 3.23 15.75
C PHE A 219 -10.13 1.74 15.50
N LEU A 220 -11.41 1.36 15.48
CA LEU A 220 -11.89 0.00 15.25
C LEU A 220 -12.64 -0.08 13.92
N PRO A 221 -12.61 -1.25 13.24
CA PRO A 221 -13.48 -1.50 12.10
C PRO A 221 -14.94 -1.58 12.56
N SER A 222 -15.85 -0.97 11.80
CA SER A 222 -17.30 -1.12 12.00
C SER A 222 -17.97 -1.82 10.82
N GLU A 223 -18.78 -1.11 10.04
CA GLU A 223 -19.52 -1.65 8.90
C GLU A 223 -18.55 -2.07 7.78
N ALA A 224 -18.66 -3.31 7.33
CA ALA A 224 -17.99 -3.81 6.14
C ALA A 224 -18.82 -3.49 4.89
N ARG A 225 -18.19 -2.98 3.83
CA ARG A 225 -18.84 -2.72 2.53
C ARG A 225 -18.85 -3.94 1.62
N GLN A 226 -17.87 -4.83 1.80
CA GLN A 226 -17.68 -6.04 1.01
C GLN A 226 -17.76 -7.26 1.93
N ASN A 227 -17.76 -8.48 1.37
CA ASN A 227 -17.83 -9.71 2.15
C ASN A 227 -16.49 -9.99 2.85
N CYS A 228 -16.21 -9.22 3.91
CA CYS A 228 -15.04 -9.31 4.74
C CYS A 228 -15.39 -9.22 6.24
N VAL A 229 -14.48 -9.72 7.07
CA VAL A 229 -14.58 -9.59 8.53
C VAL A 229 -13.20 -9.34 9.11
N SER A 230 -13.10 -8.43 10.08
CA SER A 230 -11.88 -8.21 10.86
C SER A 230 -11.93 -9.06 12.13
N ILE A 231 -10.83 -9.70 12.49
CA ILE A 231 -10.73 -10.58 13.68
C ILE A 231 -9.45 -10.31 14.48
N GLY A 232 -9.40 -10.83 15.71
CA GLY A 232 -8.27 -10.64 16.62
C GLY A 232 -8.01 -9.17 16.95
N SER A 233 -6.76 -8.78 17.10
CA SER A 233 -6.41 -7.38 17.45
C SER A 233 -6.77 -6.37 16.36
N ALA A 234 -6.95 -6.80 15.11
CA ALA A 234 -7.51 -5.93 14.06
C ALA A 234 -8.97 -5.53 14.33
N ALA A 235 -9.71 -6.33 15.13
CA ALA A 235 -11.06 -6.04 15.60
C ALA A 235 -11.09 -5.39 17.01
N GLY A 236 -9.93 -5.02 17.56
CA GLY A 236 -9.83 -4.44 18.91
C GLY A 236 -9.90 -5.46 20.05
N LEU A 237 -9.56 -6.72 19.78
CA LEU A 237 -9.41 -7.79 20.76
C LEU A 237 -7.92 -8.00 21.05
N PHE A 238 -7.45 -7.61 22.24
CA PHE A 238 -6.01 -7.50 22.51
C PHE A 238 -5.44 -8.64 23.35
N THR A 239 -6.28 -9.50 23.93
CA THR A 239 -5.82 -10.70 24.63
C THR A 239 -5.72 -11.88 23.67
N LEU A 240 -4.86 -12.84 24.00
CA LEU A 240 -4.71 -14.08 23.21
C LEU A 240 -6.02 -14.89 23.19
N LYS A 241 -6.71 -14.97 24.33
CA LYS A 241 -7.98 -15.69 24.47
C LYS A 241 -9.07 -15.09 23.60
N ASP A 242 -9.20 -13.76 23.59
CA ASP A 242 -10.19 -13.09 22.74
C ASP A 242 -9.87 -13.26 21.25
N CYS A 243 -8.57 -13.31 20.89
CA CYS A 243 -8.15 -13.57 19.51
C CYS A 243 -8.46 -15.01 19.06
N LEU A 244 -8.38 -15.99 19.96
CA LEU A 244 -8.46 -17.41 19.61
C LEU A 244 -9.83 -18.07 19.85
N LYS A 245 -10.86 -17.36 20.36
CA LYS A 245 -12.25 -17.85 20.62
C LYS A 245 -12.37 -19.39 20.63
N GLY A 246 -11.87 -20.05 21.68
CA GLY A 246 -11.91 -21.52 21.82
C GLY A 246 -10.58 -22.22 22.14
N ALA A 247 -9.46 -21.50 22.25
CA ALA A 247 -8.22 -22.08 22.77
C ALA A 247 -8.16 -21.99 24.31
N ASN A 248 -7.68 -23.07 24.96
CA ASN A 248 -7.29 -23.09 26.37
C ASN A 248 -5.99 -22.27 26.54
N GLY A 249 -6.09 -20.95 26.44
CA GLY A 249 -5.03 -20.04 26.86
C GLY A 249 -5.36 -19.53 28.25
N ASP A 250 -4.40 -19.62 29.18
CA ASP A 250 -4.50 -18.96 30.48
C ASP A 250 -4.60 -17.46 30.24
N ASP A 251 -5.77 -16.92 30.56
CA ASP A 251 -6.04 -15.49 30.47
C ASP A 251 -5.43 -14.82 31.69
N VAL A 252 -4.58 -13.84 31.45
CA VAL A 252 -4.12 -12.96 32.52
C VAL A 252 -4.99 -11.71 32.43
N PRO A 253 -5.92 -11.48 33.37
CA PRO A 253 -6.77 -10.30 33.33
C PRO A 253 -5.92 -9.03 33.31
N GLU A 254 -6.16 -8.18 32.33
CA GLU A 254 -5.49 -6.89 32.17
C GLU A 254 -6.43 -5.75 32.57
N GLN A 255 -5.92 -4.80 33.34
CA GLN A 255 -6.63 -3.57 33.67
C GLN A 255 -6.82 -2.70 32.43
N ALA A 256 -7.92 -1.93 32.42
CA ALA A 256 -8.22 -0.99 31.35
C ALA A 256 -7.08 0.02 31.12
N ILE A 257 -6.89 0.38 29.85
CA ILE A 257 -5.97 1.43 29.43
C ILE A 257 -6.47 2.81 29.89
N LYS A 258 -5.55 3.73 30.17
CA LYS A 258 -5.85 5.16 30.33
C LYS A 258 -5.32 5.93 29.11
N PRO A 259 -6.15 6.21 28.08
CA PRO A 259 -5.71 6.85 26.84
C PRO A 259 -4.89 8.09 27.12
N THR A 260 -3.61 8.06 26.72
CA THR A 260 -2.63 9.11 27.01
C THR A 260 -1.74 9.29 25.80
N TRP A 261 -1.89 10.45 25.15
CA TRP A 261 -1.26 10.75 23.86
C TRP A 261 0.00 11.58 24.00
N SER A 262 0.02 12.44 25.01
CA SER A 262 1.15 13.30 25.28
C SER A 262 1.29 13.59 26.77
N LEU A 263 2.53 13.53 27.26
CA LEU A 263 2.92 13.91 28.61
C LEU A 263 3.40 15.37 28.65
N PRO A 264 3.26 16.05 29.80
CA PRO A 264 3.66 17.44 29.93
C PRO A 264 5.18 17.61 29.99
N ASN A 265 5.65 18.82 29.68
CA ASN A 265 7.00 19.25 30.01
C ASN A 265 7.20 19.44 31.51
N ALA A 266 8.44 19.30 31.99
CA ALA A 266 8.80 19.73 33.33
C ALA A 266 8.56 21.25 33.49
N PRO A 267 8.14 21.74 34.68
CA PRO A 267 7.92 23.17 34.90
C PRO A 267 9.17 23.99 34.57
N GLY A 268 8.99 25.06 33.77
CA GLY A 268 10.09 25.93 33.34
C GLY A 268 11.06 25.30 32.35
N ARG A 269 10.75 24.13 31.78
CA ARG A 269 11.52 23.50 30.70
C ARG A 269 10.69 23.36 29.45
N HIS A 270 11.40 23.37 28.33
CA HIS A 270 10.83 23.19 26.99
C HIS A 270 11.65 22.11 26.30
N GLY A 271 11.11 20.91 26.23
CA GLY A 271 11.63 19.86 25.37
C GLY A 271 10.66 19.53 24.23
N LYS A 272 11.22 19.08 23.11
CA LYS A 272 10.47 18.67 21.92
C LYS A 272 9.74 17.37 22.20
N ARG A 273 8.44 17.31 21.89
CA ARG A 273 7.64 16.09 22.08
C ARG A 273 7.30 15.52 20.71
N PHE A 274 8.14 14.64 20.19
CA PHE A 274 7.96 14.07 18.85
C PHE A 274 6.69 13.22 18.78
N VAL A 275 5.95 13.42 17.71
CA VAL A 275 4.72 12.73 17.33
C VAL A 275 4.99 11.88 16.10
N ASP A 276 5.71 12.43 15.12
CA ASP A 276 6.21 11.71 13.95
C ASP A 276 7.74 11.74 13.96
N PHE A 277 8.35 10.56 14.10
CA PHE A 277 9.80 10.45 14.19
C PHE A 277 10.47 10.52 12.83
N GLN A 278 9.79 10.13 11.75
CA GLN A 278 10.41 10.09 10.42
C GLN A 278 10.47 11.49 9.81
N ASP A 279 9.43 12.30 10.04
CA ASP A 279 9.29 13.65 9.49
C ASP A 279 9.57 14.75 10.53
N ASP A 280 10.17 14.40 11.69
CA ASP A 280 10.52 15.32 12.78
C ASP A 280 9.36 16.20 13.32
N VAL A 281 8.12 15.68 13.27
CA VAL A 281 6.94 16.44 13.69
C VAL A 281 6.75 16.34 15.20
N THR A 282 6.61 17.48 15.86
CA THR A 282 6.39 17.57 17.30
C THR A 282 4.96 17.96 17.68
N ALA A 283 4.59 17.74 18.95
CA ALA A 283 3.34 18.24 19.53
C ALA A 283 3.27 19.77 19.48
N GLU A 284 4.43 20.44 19.54
CA GLU A 284 4.57 21.88 19.39
C GLU A 284 4.22 22.33 17.96
N ASP A 285 4.58 21.55 16.92
CA ASP A 285 4.22 21.83 15.53
C ASP A 285 2.70 21.66 15.29
N VAL A 286 2.08 20.66 15.92
CA VAL A 286 0.61 20.52 15.92
C VAL A 286 -0.06 21.74 16.58
N ALA A 287 0.51 22.23 17.68
CA ALA A 287 0.01 23.42 18.36
C ALA A 287 0.24 24.71 17.54
N LEU A 288 1.36 24.82 16.83
CA LEU A 288 1.64 25.91 15.89
C LEU A 288 0.62 25.89 14.74
N ALA A 289 0.40 24.74 14.10
CA ALA A 289 -0.57 24.60 13.02
C ALA A 289 -1.98 25.02 13.47
N HIS A 290 -2.39 24.63 14.68
CA HIS A 290 -3.66 25.08 15.25
C HIS A 290 -3.71 26.60 15.46
N ARG A 291 -2.63 27.20 16.00
CA ARG A 291 -2.52 28.65 16.23
C ARG A 291 -2.56 29.45 14.93
N GLU A 292 -2.02 28.91 13.84
CA GLU A 292 -2.06 29.52 12.51
C GLU A 292 -3.41 29.34 11.79
N GLY A 293 -4.39 28.69 12.43
CA GLY A 293 -5.76 28.59 11.92
C GLY A 293 -6.04 27.35 11.08
N TYR A 294 -5.12 26.38 11.01
CA TYR A 294 -5.41 25.10 10.36
C TYR A 294 -6.34 24.27 11.27
N VAL A 295 -7.56 24.01 10.80
CA VAL A 295 -8.61 23.32 11.58
C VAL A 295 -8.91 21.88 11.13
N SER A 296 -8.59 21.56 9.88
CA SER A 296 -8.80 20.25 9.25
C SER A 296 -7.57 19.36 9.46
N VAL A 297 -7.78 18.08 9.74
CA VAL A 297 -6.69 17.09 9.83
C VAL A 297 -5.91 16.95 8.53
N GLU A 298 -6.57 17.19 7.39
CA GLU A 298 -5.94 17.20 6.08
C GLU A 298 -5.01 18.42 5.91
N HIS A 299 -5.34 19.57 6.52
CA HIS A 299 -4.46 20.74 6.55
C HIS A 299 -3.30 20.53 7.53
N LEU A 300 -3.57 20.02 8.74
CA LEU A 300 -2.53 19.66 9.70
C LEU A 300 -1.48 18.77 9.04
N LYS A 301 -1.93 17.66 8.42
CA LYS A 301 -1.06 16.73 7.69
C LYS A 301 -0.19 17.41 6.62
N ARG A 302 -0.77 18.28 5.79
CA ARG A 302 -0.04 18.97 4.70
C ARG A 302 0.91 20.04 5.21
N TYR A 303 0.56 20.71 6.30
CA TYR A 303 1.37 21.76 6.88
C TYR A 303 2.57 21.20 7.65
N THR A 304 2.35 20.18 8.48
CA THR A 304 3.40 19.60 9.33
C THR A 304 4.09 18.38 8.72
N THR A 305 3.62 17.86 7.59
CA THR A 305 4.02 16.56 7.03
C THR A 305 3.70 15.33 7.89
N LEU A 306 2.89 15.48 8.96
CA LEU A 306 2.49 14.38 9.85
C LEU A 306 1.96 13.15 9.09
N GLY A 307 2.59 11.99 9.28
CA GLY A 307 2.20 10.72 8.69
C GLY A 307 2.37 10.67 7.16
N MET A 308 3.32 11.43 6.62
CA MET A 308 3.67 11.43 5.18
C MET A 308 4.94 10.64 4.87
N GLY A 309 5.72 10.26 5.89
CA GLY A 309 6.88 9.40 5.79
C GLY A 309 6.61 8.01 5.18
N THR A 310 7.68 7.24 5.02
CA THR A 310 7.63 5.89 4.42
C THR A 310 6.85 4.88 5.28
N ASP A 311 6.70 5.15 6.58
CA ASP A 311 5.87 4.38 7.49
C ASP A 311 4.36 4.68 7.34
N GLN A 312 4.01 5.78 6.66
CA GLN A 312 2.65 6.30 6.47
C GLN A 312 1.91 6.58 7.79
N GLY A 313 2.66 7.01 8.82
CA GLY A 313 2.11 7.45 10.11
C GLY A 313 1.47 6.33 10.94
N LYS A 314 1.99 5.09 10.82
CA LYS A 314 1.51 3.93 11.60
C LYS A 314 1.67 4.15 13.11
N THR A 315 2.63 4.97 13.53
CA THR A 315 2.88 5.31 14.94
C THR A 315 2.54 6.76 15.29
N SER A 316 2.27 7.63 14.31
CA SER A 316 2.13 9.09 14.53
C SER A 316 0.70 9.62 14.40
N ASN A 317 -0.10 9.06 13.49
CA ASN A 317 -1.39 9.64 13.09
C ASN A 317 -2.36 9.81 14.28
N VAL A 318 -2.58 8.76 15.07
CA VAL A 318 -3.55 8.80 16.18
C VAL A 318 -3.12 9.83 17.23
N THR A 319 -1.83 9.86 17.57
CA THR A 319 -1.26 10.82 18.53
C THR A 319 -1.44 12.26 18.06
N GLY A 320 -1.13 12.56 16.78
CA GLY A 320 -1.32 13.90 16.22
C GLY A 320 -2.78 14.33 16.17
N LEU A 321 -3.68 13.43 15.78
CA LEU A 321 -5.13 13.65 15.79
C LEU A 321 -5.63 13.95 17.21
N ALA A 322 -5.16 13.20 18.20
CA ALA A 322 -5.58 13.36 19.59
C ALA A 322 -5.09 14.68 20.21
N ILE A 323 -3.86 15.11 19.90
CA ILE A 323 -3.34 16.41 20.31
C ILE A 323 -4.18 17.53 19.68
N MET A 324 -4.47 17.44 18.38
CA MET A 324 -5.30 18.41 17.67
C MET A 324 -6.73 18.47 18.23
N ALA A 325 -7.32 17.32 18.54
CA ALA A 325 -8.65 17.22 19.16
C ALA A 325 -8.69 17.97 20.50
N LYS A 326 -7.68 17.73 21.35
CA LYS A 326 -7.52 18.40 22.65
C LYS A 326 -7.39 19.91 22.49
N LEU A 327 -6.57 20.39 21.55
CA LEU A 327 -6.40 21.83 21.29
C LEU A 327 -7.70 22.51 20.85
N LYS A 328 -8.54 21.81 20.08
CA LYS A 328 -9.84 22.31 19.64
C LYS A 328 -10.97 22.16 20.66
N GLY A 329 -10.74 21.46 21.78
CA GLY A 329 -11.80 21.10 22.72
C GLY A 329 -12.85 20.18 22.09
N GLN A 330 -12.46 19.31 21.14
CA GLN A 330 -13.33 18.40 20.41
C GLN A 330 -12.95 16.94 20.68
N ASN A 331 -13.88 16.02 20.43
CA ASN A 331 -13.59 14.59 20.42
C ASN A 331 -12.79 14.22 19.16
N ILE A 332 -11.95 13.18 19.25
CA ILE A 332 -11.06 12.73 18.15
C ILE A 332 -11.78 12.52 16.81
N PRO A 333 -12.96 11.84 16.75
CA PRO A 333 -13.69 11.69 15.49
C PRO A 333 -14.10 13.00 14.82
N ALA A 334 -14.35 14.06 15.60
CA ALA A 334 -14.85 15.33 15.09
C ALA A 334 -13.76 16.15 14.36
N VAL A 335 -12.48 15.83 14.58
CA VAL A 335 -11.37 16.46 13.83
C VAL A 335 -11.25 15.86 12.43
N GLY A 336 -11.78 14.65 12.22
CA GLY A 336 -11.73 13.88 10.97
C GLY A 336 -10.78 12.69 11.05
N THR A 337 -10.97 11.72 10.15
CA THR A 337 -10.01 10.64 9.91
C THR A 337 -9.36 10.83 8.54
N THR A 338 -8.09 10.45 8.42
CA THR A 338 -7.41 10.43 7.12
C THR A 338 -7.83 9.19 6.34
N LYS A 339 -7.97 9.32 5.01
CA LYS A 339 -8.28 8.16 4.15
C LYS A 339 -7.08 7.23 4.07
N PHE A 340 -7.27 5.96 4.44
CA PHE A 340 -6.27 4.92 4.19
C PHE A 340 -6.23 4.59 2.69
N ARG A 341 -5.03 4.57 2.11
CA ARG A 341 -4.80 4.29 0.68
C ARG A 341 -3.89 3.09 0.49
N PRO A 342 -4.04 2.32 -0.60
CA PRO A 342 -2.99 1.44 -1.05
C PRO A 342 -1.76 2.26 -1.51
N PRO A 343 -0.54 1.71 -1.39
CA PRO A 343 -0.23 0.44 -0.78
C PRO A 343 -0.06 0.55 0.76
N TYR A 344 -0.43 -0.49 1.52
CA TYR A 344 -0.23 -0.54 3.00
C TYR A 344 1.24 -0.38 3.41
N THR A 345 2.14 -1.01 2.65
CA THR A 345 3.59 -0.88 2.72
C THR A 345 4.12 -0.71 1.30
N ALA A 346 5.23 0.02 1.13
CA ALA A 346 5.77 0.34 -0.18
C ALA A 346 6.01 -0.93 -1.04
N VAL A 347 5.65 -0.84 -2.32
CA VAL A 347 5.84 -1.90 -3.33
C VAL A 347 6.78 -1.38 -4.41
N SER A 348 7.72 -2.21 -4.85
CA SER A 348 8.65 -1.80 -5.90
C SER A 348 7.91 -1.62 -7.23
N MET A 349 8.30 -0.60 -8.01
CA MET A 349 7.76 -0.40 -9.36
C MET A 349 8.02 -1.62 -10.27
N GLY A 350 9.16 -2.29 -10.08
CA GLY A 350 9.50 -3.52 -10.82
C GLY A 350 8.51 -4.66 -10.54
N ALA A 351 8.08 -4.86 -9.29
CA ALA A 351 7.06 -5.86 -8.97
C ALA A 351 5.71 -5.53 -9.62
N MET A 352 5.36 -4.25 -9.73
CA MET A 352 4.12 -3.80 -10.39
C MET A 352 4.18 -3.96 -11.91
N ALA A 353 5.31 -3.63 -12.55
CA ALA A 353 5.51 -3.83 -13.99
C ALA A 353 5.53 -5.31 -14.39
N GLY A 354 6.01 -6.19 -13.50
CA GLY A 354 6.04 -7.62 -13.73
C GLY A 354 6.88 -7.99 -14.96
N ARG A 355 6.24 -8.62 -15.96
CA ARG A 355 6.88 -9.01 -17.23
C ARG A 355 6.62 -8.03 -18.37
N ALA A 356 5.93 -6.92 -18.15
CA ALA A 356 5.71 -5.89 -19.16
C ALA A 356 6.98 -5.03 -19.34
N VAL A 357 8.06 -5.64 -19.81
CA VAL A 357 9.38 -5.02 -20.02
C VAL A 357 10.00 -5.51 -21.33
N GLY A 358 10.85 -4.67 -21.95
CA GLY A 358 11.53 -5.02 -23.20
C GLY A 358 10.56 -5.47 -24.30
N HIS A 359 10.84 -6.61 -24.94
CA HIS A 359 9.99 -7.19 -25.99
C HIS A 359 8.58 -7.62 -25.52
N HIS A 360 8.35 -7.69 -24.21
CA HIS A 360 7.04 -8.04 -23.63
C HIS A 360 6.26 -6.82 -23.13
N PHE A 361 6.79 -5.60 -23.29
CA PHE A 361 6.10 -4.38 -22.88
C PHE A 361 4.75 -4.22 -23.61
N GLN A 362 4.74 -4.51 -24.91
CA GLN A 362 3.53 -4.55 -25.73
C GLN A 362 3.64 -5.64 -26.80
N PRO A 363 2.53 -6.25 -27.24
CA PRO A 363 2.56 -7.21 -28.35
C PRO A 363 3.09 -6.59 -29.64
N LEU A 364 3.93 -7.33 -30.36
CA LEU A 364 4.43 -6.95 -31.68
C LEU A 364 3.78 -7.83 -32.75
N ARG A 365 2.92 -7.26 -33.59
CA ARG A 365 2.28 -7.97 -34.71
C ARG A 365 3.17 -7.93 -35.94
N ARG A 366 3.36 -9.10 -36.57
CA ARG A 366 4.21 -9.33 -37.74
C ARG A 366 3.39 -9.80 -38.92
N SER A 367 3.66 -9.30 -40.12
CA SER A 367 3.01 -9.81 -41.33
C SER A 367 3.59 -11.15 -41.74
N PRO A 368 2.91 -11.94 -42.59
CA PRO A 368 3.49 -13.16 -43.17
C PRO A 368 4.81 -12.93 -43.93
N MET A 369 5.11 -11.69 -44.30
CA MET A 369 6.30 -11.27 -45.04
C MET A 369 7.41 -10.70 -44.14
N ASP A 370 7.25 -10.69 -42.81
CA ASP A 370 8.17 -10.05 -41.86
C ASP A 370 9.63 -10.52 -42.00
N ASN A 371 9.84 -11.83 -42.22
CA ASN A 371 11.20 -12.37 -42.44
C ASN A 371 11.83 -11.82 -43.72
N TRP A 372 11.07 -11.76 -44.83
CA TRP A 372 11.58 -11.21 -46.08
C TRP A 372 11.97 -9.74 -45.91
N HIS A 373 11.14 -8.96 -45.20
CA HIS A 373 11.43 -7.57 -44.90
C HIS A 373 12.75 -7.44 -44.14
N HIS A 374 12.92 -8.24 -43.08
CA HIS A 374 14.14 -8.26 -42.27
C HIS A 374 15.39 -8.52 -43.10
N ASP A 375 15.34 -9.54 -43.97
CA ASP A 375 16.48 -9.99 -44.76
C ASP A 375 16.82 -9.04 -45.93
N ASN A 376 15.90 -8.15 -46.33
CA ASN A 376 16.05 -7.28 -47.51
C ASN A 376 16.23 -5.79 -47.16
N GLY A 377 16.81 -5.49 -46.00
CA GLY A 377 17.20 -4.12 -45.65
C GLY A 377 16.04 -3.20 -45.27
N CYS A 378 14.91 -3.77 -44.83
CA CYS A 378 13.77 -3.02 -44.33
C CYS A 378 14.14 -2.17 -43.12
N LYS A 379 13.71 -0.91 -43.14
CA LYS A 379 13.59 -0.05 -41.96
C LYS A 379 12.15 -0.05 -41.50
N TRP A 380 11.96 -0.22 -40.19
CA TRP A 380 10.64 -0.44 -39.59
C TRP A 380 10.01 0.87 -39.13
N VAL A 381 8.68 0.89 -39.13
CA VAL A 381 7.86 1.90 -38.46
C VAL A 381 6.76 1.21 -37.66
N ASP A 382 6.43 1.77 -36.50
CA ASP A 382 5.33 1.30 -35.67
C ASP A 382 4.01 1.92 -36.15
N ALA A 383 3.04 1.06 -36.46
CA ALA A 383 1.68 1.42 -36.85
C ALA A 383 0.70 0.78 -35.85
N GLY A 384 0.55 1.41 -34.69
CA GLY A 384 -0.10 0.78 -33.53
C GLY A 384 0.72 -0.42 -33.06
N LEU A 385 0.08 -1.59 -32.90
CA LEU A 385 0.77 -2.84 -32.54
C LEU A 385 1.47 -3.53 -33.73
N TRP A 386 1.27 -3.04 -34.95
CA TRP A 386 1.94 -3.59 -36.13
C TRP A 386 3.31 -2.94 -36.32
N ARG A 387 4.28 -3.77 -36.66
CA ARG A 387 5.53 -3.30 -37.24
C ARG A 387 5.45 -3.41 -38.75
N ARG A 388 5.63 -2.30 -39.46
CA ARG A 388 5.52 -2.23 -40.93
C ARG A 388 6.83 -1.84 -41.59
N PRO A 389 7.09 -2.29 -42.82
CA PRO A 389 8.13 -1.70 -43.64
C PRO A 389 7.85 -0.22 -43.88
N HIS A 390 8.82 0.62 -43.52
CA HIS A 390 8.79 2.04 -43.80
C HIS A 390 9.42 2.32 -45.17
N PHE A 391 10.62 1.79 -45.41
CA PHE A 391 11.38 1.87 -46.66
C PHE A 391 12.51 0.82 -46.64
N TYR A 392 13.12 0.56 -47.78
CA TYR A 392 14.24 -0.38 -47.94
C TYR A 392 15.49 0.34 -48.40
N THR A 393 16.54 0.32 -47.58
CA THR A 393 17.80 1.02 -47.87
C THR A 393 18.76 0.14 -48.66
N ARG A 394 19.43 0.70 -49.67
CA ARG A 394 20.64 0.09 -50.26
C ARG A 394 21.90 0.56 -49.52
N PRO A 395 23.04 -0.16 -49.63
CA PRO A 395 24.30 0.30 -49.04
C PRO A 395 24.64 1.73 -49.44
N GLY A 396 24.92 2.60 -48.46
CA GLY A 396 25.27 4.00 -48.68
C GLY A 396 24.09 4.97 -48.87
N GLU A 397 22.83 4.49 -48.88
CA GLU A 397 21.66 5.38 -48.96
C GLU A 397 21.18 5.87 -47.59
N ASP A 398 20.79 7.14 -47.55
CA ASP A 398 19.99 7.68 -46.45
C ASP A 398 18.48 7.48 -46.69
N VAL A 399 17.67 7.86 -45.70
CA VAL A 399 16.22 7.70 -45.72
C VAL A 399 15.57 8.44 -46.89
N ASN A 400 16.01 9.67 -47.15
CA ASN A 400 15.43 10.52 -48.19
C ASN A 400 15.75 9.98 -49.59
N SER A 401 17.00 9.55 -49.80
CA SER A 401 17.45 8.97 -51.07
C SER A 401 16.73 7.66 -51.36
N ALA A 402 16.55 6.80 -50.35
CA ALA A 402 15.78 5.57 -50.47
C ALA A 402 14.31 5.85 -50.84
N ALA A 403 13.65 6.77 -50.13
CA ALA A 403 12.26 7.14 -50.41
C ALA A 403 12.07 7.75 -51.81
N LEU A 404 12.98 8.63 -52.24
CA LEU A 404 12.94 9.22 -53.59
C LEU A 404 13.18 8.17 -54.67
N ARG A 405 14.14 7.26 -54.47
CA ARG A 405 14.40 6.14 -55.38
C ARG A 405 13.17 5.24 -55.49
N GLU A 406 12.60 4.81 -54.37
CA GLU A 406 11.41 3.96 -54.34
C GLU A 406 10.24 4.65 -55.06
N GLY A 407 9.94 5.91 -54.72
CA GLY A 407 8.87 6.67 -55.37
C GLY A 407 9.07 6.82 -56.89
N ARG A 408 10.30 7.07 -57.35
CA ARG A 408 10.63 7.10 -58.79
C ARG A 408 10.46 5.72 -59.43
N THR A 409 10.92 4.66 -58.76
CA THR A 409 10.86 3.28 -59.27
C THR A 409 9.41 2.85 -59.49
N VAL A 410 8.52 3.13 -58.53
CA VAL A 410 7.09 2.80 -58.67
C VAL A 410 6.45 3.54 -59.86
N ARG A 411 6.83 4.81 -60.09
CA ARG A 411 6.26 5.61 -61.19
C ARG A 411 6.83 5.28 -62.56
N ALA A 412 8.10 4.91 -62.63
CA ALA A 412 8.79 4.58 -63.87
C ALA A 412 8.67 3.09 -64.25
N GLY A 413 8.25 2.24 -63.32
CA GLY A 413 8.16 0.79 -63.51
C GLY A 413 7.10 0.17 -62.60
N VAL A 414 7.53 -0.66 -61.64
CA VAL A 414 6.64 -1.39 -60.72
C VAL A 414 7.20 -1.38 -59.30
N GLY A 415 6.30 -1.34 -58.32
CA GLY A 415 6.62 -1.50 -56.90
C GLY A 415 5.70 -2.50 -56.24
N ILE A 416 6.18 -3.13 -55.17
CA ILE A 416 5.41 -4.05 -54.33
C ILE A 416 5.37 -3.44 -52.92
N VAL A 417 4.19 -3.46 -52.30
CA VAL A 417 4.00 -2.96 -50.94
C VAL A 417 3.22 -3.96 -50.11
N ASP A 418 3.69 -4.21 -48.88
CA ASP A 418 2.98 -5.02 -47.92
C ASP A 418 1.87 -4.19 -47.24
N VAL A 419 0.63 -4.43 -47.67
CA VAL A 419 -0.60 -3.84 -47.12
C VAL A 419 -1.41 -4.85 -46.29
N SER A 420 -0.78 -5.96 -45.87
CA SER A 420 -1.43 -7.01 -45.08
C SER A 420 -2.03 -6.49 -43.77
N THR A 421 -1.53 -5.36 -43.26
CA THR A 421 -1.93 -4.77 -41.98
C THR A 421 -3.23 -3.97 -42.02
N LEU A 422 -3.77 -3.61 -43.18
CA LEU A 422 -5.06 -2.92 -43.28
C LEU A 422 -6.17 -3.72 -42.60
N GLY A 423 -7.15 -3.06 -41.98
CA GLY A 423 -8.33 -3.76 -41.49
C GLY A 423 -9.12 -4.33 -42.66
N LYS A 424 -9.74 -5.48 -42.44
CA LYS A 424 -10.54 -6.21 -43.44
C LYS A 424 -11.77 -6.74 -42.72
N ILE A 425 -12.94 -6.27 -43.10
CA ILE A 425 -14.22 -6.64 -42.47
C ILE A 425 -15.11 -7.22 -43.56
N ASP A 426 -15.59 -8.44 -43.32
CA ASP A 426 -16.52 -9.15 -44.19
C ASP A 426 -17.96 -8.84 -43.74
N ILE A 427 -18.74 -8.22 -44.64
CA ILE A 427 -20.09 -7.72 -44.38
C ILE A 427 -21.07 -8.43 -45.30
N GLN A 428 -21.98 -9.21 -44.72
CA GLN A 428 -22.94 -10.03 -45.45
C GLN A 428 -24.36 -9.85 -44.92
N GLY A 429 -25.33 -9.76 -45.83
CA GLY A 429 -26.75 -9.68 -45.49
C GLY A 429 -27.56 -8.86 -46.49
N PRO A 430 -28.90 -9.01 -46.50
CA PRO A 430 -29.79 -8.32 -47.43
C PRO A 430 -29.69 -6.79 -47.33
N ASP A 431 -29.37 -6.27 -46.14
CA ASP A 431 -29.26 -4.84 -45.87
C ASP A 431 -27.81 -4.32 -45.87
N ALA A 432 -26.83 -5.12 -46.30
CA ALA A 432 -25.41 -4.73 -46.25
C ALA A 432 -25.14 -3.40 -46.97
N ALA A 433 -25.77 -3.18 -48.13
CA ALA A 433 -25.63 -1.92 -48.87
C ALA A 433 -26.30 -0.72 -48.18
N GLU A 434 -27.36 -0.97 -47.39
CA GLU A 434 -28.03 0.06 -46.59
C GLU A 434 -27.20 0.40 -45.34
N LEU A 435 -26.62 -0.59 -44.66
CA LEU A 435 -25.66 -0.36 -43.58
C LEU A 435 -24.51 0.54 -44.06
N LEU A 436 -23.91 0.22 -45.21
CA LEU A 436 -22.82 1.02 -45.76
C LEU A 436 -23.23 2.48 -46.07
N ASN A 437 -24.46 2.74 -46.51
CA ASN A 437 -24.98 4.10 -46.68
C ASN A 437 -25.07 4.89 -45.38
N ARG A 438 -25.29 4.22 -44.25
CA ARG A 438 -25.40 4.86 -42.93
C ARG A 438 -24.04 5.14 -42.32
N ILE A 439 -23.05 4.31 -42.64
CA ILE A 439 -21.69 4.41 -42.10
C ILE A 439 -20.81 5.37 -42.90
N TYR A 440 -20.90 5.32 -44.23
CA TYR A 440 -20.09 6.15 -45.11
C TYR A 440 -20.85 7.41 -45.55
N VAL A 441 -20.10 8.48 -45.85
CA VAL A 441 -20.66 9.73 -46.40
C VAL A 441 -21.26 9.59 -47.80
N ASN A 442 -20.84 8.58 -48.55
CA ASN A 442 -21.25 8.35 -49.93
C ASN A 442 -22.14 7.11 -50.07
N GLY A 443 -22.95 7.07 -51.13
CA GLY A 443 -23.91 5.97 -51.33
C GLY A 443 -23.28 4.67 -51.87
N TRP A 444 -23.90 3.52 -51.58
CA TRP A 444 -23.40 2.16 -51.87
C TRP A 444 -24.39 1.26 -52.60
N LYS A 445 -25.71 1.51 -52.51
CA LYS A 445 -26.76 0.69 -53.17
C LYS A 445 -26.55 0.47 -54.68
N LYS A 446 -26.05 1.49 -55.39
CA LYS A 446 -25.82 1.46 -56.85
C LYS A 446 -24.42 0.97 -57.25
N LEU A 447 -23.58 0.54 -56.32
CA LEU A 447 -22.26 -0.01 -56.66
C LEU A 447 -22.46 -1.37 -57.35
N ALA A 448 -21.97 -1.56 -58.57
CA ALA A 448 -22.08 -2.84 -59.26
C ALA A 448 -21.24 -3.94 -58.58
N VAL A 449 -21.66 -5.21 -58.69
CA VAL A 449 -20.86 -6.37 -58.27
C VAL A 449 -19.55 -6.41 -59.06
N GLY A 450 -18.45 -6.81 -58.41
CA GLY A 450 -17.10 -6.82 -58.98
C GLY A 450 -16.44 -5.44 -59.03
N LYS A 451 -17.05 -4.42 -58.41
CA LYS A 451 -16.47 -3.08 -58.28
C LYS A 451 -16.15 -2.76 -56.82
N ALA A 452 -15.18 -1.85 -56.66
CA ALA A 452 -14.81 -1.28 -55.38
C ALA A 452 -15.08 0.23 -55.40
N ARG A 453 -15.30 0.81 -54.21
CA ARG A 453 -15.46 2.25 -54.03
C ARG A 453 -14.70 2.68 -52.79
N TYR A 454 -14.09 3.86 -52.85
CA TYR A 454 -13.53 4.53 -51.69
C TYR A 454 -14.64 5.26 -50.93
N GLY A 455 -14.60 5.23 -49.61
CA GLY A 455 -15.51 5.99 -48.75
C GLY A 455 -14.80 6.53 -47.52
N VAL A 456 -15.39 7.58 -46.95
CA VAL A 456 -14.99 8.16 -45.66
C VAL A 456 -16.10 7.92 -44.65
N MET A 457 -15.74 7.41 -43.48
CA MET A 457 -16.63 7.24 -42.33
C MET A 457 -16.51 8.46 -41.43
N LEU A 458 -17.63 8.98 -40.95
CA LEU A 458 -17.63 10.08 -39.99
C LEU A 458 -18.00 9.58 -38.59
N ARG A 459 -17.60 10.35 -37.59
CA ARG A 459 -18.24 10.32 -36.28
C ARG A 459 -19.58 11.08 -36.35
N GLU A 460 -20.37 10.98 -35.29
CA GLU A 460 -21.66 11.68 -35.18
C GLU A 460 -21.51 13.22 -35.23
N ASP A 461 -20.35 13.75 -34.85
CA ASP A 461 -20.00 15.18 -34.94
C ASP A 461 -19.61 15.64 -36.36
N GLY A 462 -19.65 14.75 -37.36
CA GLY A 462 -19.30 15.06 -38.74
C GLY A 462 -17.80 15.05 -39.05
N MET A 463 -16.93 14.72 -38.09
CA MET A 463 -15.49 14.65 -38.32
C MET A 463 -15.07 13.28 -38.87
N ALA A 464 -14.05 13.27 -39.72
CA ALA A 464 -13.47 12.05 -40.26
C ALA A 464 -13.06 11.09 -39.13
N TYR A 465 -13.55 9.86 -39.21
CA TYR A 465 -13.27 8.78 -38.26
C TYR A 465 -12.27 7.78 -38.84
N ASP A 466 -12.59 7.25 -40.02
CA ASP A 466 -11.74 6.34 -40.78
C ASP A 466 -12.12 6.41 -42.26
N ASP A 467 -11.35 5.75 -43.11
CA ASP A 467 -11.58 5.66 -44.54
C ASP A 467 -11.14 4.31 -45.09
N GLY A 468 -11.52 4.03 -46.33
CA GLY A 468 -11.03 2.86 -47.01
C GLY A 468 -11.81 2.51 -48.26
N THR A 469 -11.43 1.39 -48.85
CA THR A 469 -12.08 0.85 -50.04
C THR A 469 -12.94 -0.34 -49.66
N THR A 470 -14.18 -0.36 -50.12
CA THR A 470 -15.08 -1.52 -49.94
C THR A 470 -15.41 -2.11 -51.30
N SER A 471 -15.23 -3.43 -51.44
CA SER A 471 -15.47 -4.19 -52.67
C SER A 471 -16.80 -4.94 -52.56
N ARG A 472 -17.66 -4.84 -53.59
CA ARG A 472 -18.92 -5.59 -53.65
C ARG A 472 -18.70 -6.92 -54.35
N LEU A 473 -18.72 -8.01 -53.59
CA LEU A 473 -18.44 -9.36 -54.10
C LEU A 473 -19.69 -10.06 -54.65
N SER A 474 -20.86 -9.79 -54.08
CA SER A 474 -22.16 -10.22 -54.60
C SER A 474 -23.24 -9.19 -54.23
N GLU A 475 -24.51 -9.47 -54.53
CA GLU A 475 -25.62 -8.58 -54.18
C GLU A 475 -25.61 -8.18 -52.69
N ASN A 476 -25.32 -9.15 -51.82
CA ASN A 476 -25.44 -9.04 -50.36
C ASN A 476 -24.10 -9.30 -49.63
N HIS A 477 -22.96 -9.12 -50.29
CA HIS A 477 -21.63 -9.41 -49.72
C HIS A 477 -20.62 -8.34 -50.12
N PHE A 478 -20.00 -7.72 -49.10
CA PHE A 478 -19.00 -6.67 -49.24
C PHE A 478 -17.76 -6.98 -48.38
N ILE A 479 -16.58 -6.67 -48.91
CA ILE A 479 -15.33 -6.66 -48.13
C ILE A 479 -14.87 -5.23 -47.97
N MET A 480 -14.95 -4.72 -46.74
CA MET A 480 -14.50 -3.41 -46.35
C MET A 480 -13.03 -3.44 -45.95
N THR A 481 -12.26 -2.46 -46.40
CA THR A 481 -10.93 -2.17 -45.84
C THR A 481 -10.97 -0.91 -44.99
N THR A 482 -10.14 -0.87 -43.95
CA THR A 482 -9.99 0.26 -43.03
C THR A 482 -8.51 0.58 -42.85
N THR A 483 -8.19 1.71 -42.23
CA THR A 483 -6.79 1.98 -41.84
C THR A 483 -6.26 0.91 -40.87
N THR A 484 -4.93 0.75 -40.83
CA THR A 484 -4.26 -0.32 -40.05
C THR A 484 -4.58 -0.28 -38.55
N ALA A 485 -4.60 0.92 -37.97
CA ALA A 485 -4.80 1.09 -36.53
C ALA A 485 -6.28 0.99 -36.12
N ASN A 486 -7.21 1.30 -37.03
CA ASN A 486 -8.63 1.40 -36.72
C ASN A 486 -9.45 0.16 -37.07
N ALA A 487 -8.83 -0.94 -37.50
CA ALA A 487 -9.54 -2.19 -37.82
C ALA A 487 -10.50 -2.66 -36.71
N GLY A 488 -10.01 -2.74 -35.46
CA GLY A 488 -10.81 -3.13 -34.30
C GLY A 488 -11.89 -2.09 -33.95
N PRO A 489 -11.53 -0.82 -33.77
CA PRO A 489 -12.49 0.25 -33.50
C PRO A 489 -13.62 0.38 -34.53
N VAL A 490 -13.32 0.27 -35.83
CA VAL A 490 -14.34 0.31 -36.90
C VAL A 490 -15.26 -0.90 -36.78
N LEU A 491 -14.72 -2.11 -36.63
CA LEU A 491 -15.55 -3.31 -36.46
C LEU A 491 -16.48 -3.22 -35.25
N ALA A 492 -16.04 -2.65 -34.13
CA ALA A 492 -16.86 -2.50 -32.94
C ALA A 492 -17.97 -1.44 -33.09
N LYS A 493 -17.88 -0.57 -34.11
CA LYS A 493 -18.85 0.50 -34.38
C LYS A 493 -19.93 0.08 -35.39
N LEU A 494 -19.61 -0.84 -36.31
CA LEU A 494 -20.57 -1.43 -37.25
C LEU A 494 -21.60 -2.27 -36.51
#